data_AF-A0A6H2A4C3-F1
#
_entry.id   AF-A0A6H2A4C3-F1
#
_cell.length_a   1.000
_cell.length_b   1.000
_cell.length_c   1.000
_cell.angle_alpha   90.00
_cell.angle_beta   90.00
_cell.angle_gamma   90.00
#
_symmetry.space_group_name_H-M   'P 1'
#
loop_
_entity.id
_entity.type
_entity.pdbx_description
1 polymer ?
#
loop_
_entity_poly.entity_id
_entity_poly.type
_entity_poly.pdbx_seq_one_letter_code
_entity_poly.pdbx_strand_id
1 'polypeptide(L)'
;MNVTFGKEGLDKSWQLPFPETTDCRRCKGESRIGFVAHEGPSEADYLCNLHPNEGEGGYWLHDACAVAVYLCRNCLFPTALYNQG
;
A
#
# COMPACT_ATOMS: atom_id res chain seq x y z
N MET A 1 3.35 -11.29 -6.49
CA MET A 1 3.43 -9.96 -5.85
C MET A 1 4.57 -9.21 -6.49
N ASN A 2 4.33 -8.01 -7.00
CA ASN A 2 5.37 -7.18 -7.61
C ASN A 2 5.70 -6.01 -6.68
N VAL A 3 6.92 -6.02 -6.12
CA VAL A 3 7.43 -4.91 -5.30
C VAL A 3 8.25 -3.97 -6.17
N THR A 4 7.90 -2.70 -6.15
CA THR A 4 8.63 -1.64 -6.82
C THR A 4 9.23 -0.70 -5.79
N PHE A 5 10.51 -0.39 -5.90
CA PHE A 5 11.21 0.46 -4.95
C PHE A 5 11.04 1.96 -5.27
N GLY A 6 10.99 2.76 -4.21
CA GLY A 6 10.93 4.21 -4.29
C GLY A 6 9.72 4.69 -5.11
N LYS A 7 9.96 5.70 -5.95
CA LYS A 7 8.91 6.41 -6.68
C LYS A 7 8.35 5.63 -7.87
N GLU A 8 9.09 4.65 -8.39
CA GLU A 8 8.71 3.92 -9.60
C GLU A 8 7.43 3.09 -9.45
N GLY A 9 6.94 2.90 -8.22
CA GLY A 9 5.72 2.15 -7.94
C GLY A 9 4.48 3.02 -7.70
N LEU A 10 4.63 4.36 -7.66
CA LEU A 10 3.54 5.25 -7.26
C LEU A 10 2.40 5.31 -8.28
N ASP A 11 2.68 4.99 -9.54
CA ASP A 11 1.78 5.06 -10.69
C ASP A 11 1.51 3.69 -11.34
N LYS A 12 2.06 2.59 -10.78
CA LYS A 12 1.97 1.22 -11.34
C LYS A 12 0.76 0.43 -10.84
N SER A 13 -0.20 1.11 -10.23
CA SER A 13 -1.43 0.52 -9.74
C SER A 13 -2.58 0.79 -10.72
N TRP A 14 -3.53 -0.14 -10.83
CA TRP A 14 -4.78 0.10 -11.57
C TRP A 14 -5.72 1.08 -10.83
N GLN A 15 -5.34 1.48 -9.62
CA GLN A 15 -6.01 2.45 -8.76
C GLN A 15 -5.40 3.87 -8.91
N LEU A 16 -5.83 4.82 -8.07
CA LEU A 16 -5.27 6.19 -8.05
C LEU A 16 -3.75 6.20 -7.76
N PRO A 17 -3.01 7.24 -8.17
CA PRO A 17 -1.59 7.36 -7.79
C PRO A 17 -1.42 7.51 -6.27
N PHE A 18 -0.33 6.93 -5.75
CA PHE A 18 0.09 7.20 -4.37
C PHE A 18 0.81 8.55 -4.27
N PRO A 19 0.64 9.29 -3.16
CA PRO A 19 1.41 10.52 -2.95
C PRO A 19 2.90 10.20 -2.73
N GLU A 20 3.80 11.10 -3.11
CA GLU A 20 5.25 10.88 -2.88
C GLU A 20 5.63 10.89 -1.40
N THR A 21 4.86 11.63 -0.58
CA THR A 21 5.06 11.77 0.86
C THR A 21 3.73 11.66 1.61
N THR A 22 3.82 11.30 2.89
CA THR A 22 2.66 11.27 3.80
C THR A 22 3.09 11.54 5.23
N ASP A 23 2.13 11.80 6.12
CA ASP A 23 2.40 12.04 7.54
C ASP A 23 2.70 10.73 8.27
N CYS A 24 3.76 10.73 9.08
CA CYS A 24 4.08 9.62 9.96
C CYS A 24 2.94 9.39 10.96
N ARG A 25 2.39 8.16 10.97
CA ARG A 25 1.31 7.80 11.91
C ARG A 25 1.71 7.91 13.39
N ARG A 26 3.01 7.83 13.72
CA ARG A 26 3.53 7.94 15.08
C ARG A 26 3.84 9.37 15.51
N CYS A 27 4.72 10.08 14.81
CA CYS A 27 5.22 11.38 15.24
C CYS A 27 4.73 12.57 14.41
N LYS A 28 3.85 12.35 13.41
CA LYS A 28 3.34 13.36 12.48
C LYS A 28 4.39 14.09 11.61
N GLY A 29 5.66 13.64 11.65
CA GLY A 29 6.69 14.13 10.72
C GLY A 29 6.55 13.56 9.31
N GLU A 30 7.25 14.14 8.34
CA GLU A 30 7.25 13.69 6.94
C GLU A 30 7.76 12.25 6.80
N SER A 31 7.00 11.41 6.08
CA SER A 31 7.37 10.07 5.64
C SER A 31 7.51 10.03 4.13
N ARG A 32 8.55 9.36 3.64
CA ARG A 32 8.87 9.24 2.21
C ARG A 32 8.69 7.81 1.73
N ILE A 33 8.35 7.64 0.46
CA ILE A 33 8.12 6.33 -0.12
C ILE A 33 9.36 5.43 0.01
N GLY A 34 9.15 4.22 0.55
CA GLY A 34 10.14 3.15 0.56
C GLY A 34 9.92 2.20 -0.61
N PHE A 35 8.72 1.62 -0.70
CA PHE A 35 8.34 0.73 -1.79
C PHE A 35 6.81 0.66 -1.94
N VAL A 36 6.36 0.23 -3.12
CA VAL A 36 4.96 -0.09 -3.41
C VAL A 36 4.87 -1.56 -3.80
N ALA A 37 4.01 -2.31 -3.12
CA ALA A 37 3.67 -3.67 -3.47
C ALA A 37 2.34 -3.68 -4.24
N HIS A 38 2.29 -4.44 -5.33
CA HIS A 38 1.11 -4.60 -6.18
C HIS A 38 0.71 -6.07 -6.26
N GLU A 39 -0.58 -6.33 -6.13
CA GLU A 39 -1.17 -7.61 -6.52
C GLU A 39 -1.12 -7.73 -8.05
N GLY A 40 -0.69 -8.91 -8.52
CA GLY A 40 -0.60 -9.21 -9.94
C GLY A 40 -1.81 -10.05 -10.38
N PRO A 41 -2.13 -10.07 -11.68
CA PRO A 41 -3.25 -10.85 -12.23
C PRO A 41 -3.07 -12.38 -12.14
N SER A 42 -1.92 -12.87 -11.66
CA SER A 42 -1.75 -14.28 -11.34
C SER A 42 -2.26 -14.54 -9.92
N GLU A 43 -3.38 -15.26 -9.83
CA GLU A 43 -4.24 -15.54 -8.66
C GLU A 43 -3.57 -16.16 -7.41
N ALA A 44 -2.25 -16.27 -7.35
CA ALA A 44 -1.54 -16.93 -6.24
C ALA A 44 -0.87 -15.98 -5.23
N ASP A 45 -0.72 -14.69 -5.55
CA ASP A 45 0.09 -13.77 -4.72
C ASP A 45 -0.72 -12.55 -4.26
N TYR A 46 -1.70 -12.79 -3.40
CA TYR A 46 -2.38 -11.72 -2.66
C TYR A 46 -1.40 -11.02 -1.71
N LEU A 47 -1.51 -9.70 -1.62
CA LEU A 47 -0.70 -8.84 -0.76
C LEU A 47 -1.09 -8.99 0.70
N CYS A 48 -2.33 -9.39 0.93
CA CYS A 48 -2.82 -9.84 2.21
C CYS A 48 -3.95 -10.84 2.01
N ASN A 49 -3.94 -11.90 2.82
CA ASN A 49 -5.07 -12.79 2.93
C ASN A 49 -6.16 -12.03 3.72
N LEU A 50 -6.90 -11.13 3.06
CA LEU A 50 -8.01 -10.35 3.63
C LEU A 50 -9.37 -11.06 3.52
N HIS A 51 -9.48 -12.04 2.61
CA HIS A 51 -10.60 -12.97 2.51
C HIS A 51 -10.85 -13.89 3.73
N PRO A 52 -9.88 -14.24 4.61
CA PRO A 52 -10.10 -15.06 5.79
C PRO A 52 -10.55 -14.21 6.99
N ASN A 53 -10.75 -12.89 6.84
CA ASN A 53 -11.19 -12.03 7.95
C ASN A 53 -12.68 -12.17 8.29
N GLU A 54 -13.43 -13.08 7.65
CA GLU A 54 -14.85 -13.40 7.95
C GLU A 54 -15.75 -12.16 8.15
N GLY A 55 -15.40 -11.02 7.56
CA GLY A 55 -16.09 -9.76 7.79
C GLY A 55 -17.40 -9.70 7.01
N GLU A 56 -18.51 -9.44 7.70
CA GLU A 56 -19.79 -9.13 7.05
C GLU A 56 -19.83 -7.66 6.62
N GLY A 57 -19.93 -7.37 5.31
CA GLY A 57 -20.08 -5.99 4.81
C GLY A 57 -19.89 -5.80 3.31
N GLY A 58 -20.43 -4.70 2.77
CA GLY A 58 -20.36 -4.31 1.35
C GLY A 58 -19.07 -3.61 0.92
N TYR A 59 -18.12 -3.42 1.84
CA TYR A 59 -16.78 -2.94 1.54
C TYR A 59 -15.86 -4.15 1.35
N TRP A 60 -16.06 -4.84 0.23
CA TRP A 60 -15.14 -5.90 -0.17
C TRP A 60 -13.81 -5.27 -0.54
N LEU A 61 -12.77 -5.75 0.11
CA LEU A 61 -11.43 -5.40 -0.32
C LEU A 61 -11.21 -6.14 -1.65
N HIS A 62 -11.40 -5.44 -2.78
CA HIS A 62 -11.25 -5.99 -4.14
C HIS A 62 -10.00 -6.87 -4.29
N ASP A 63 -10.13 -7.96 -5.06
CA ASP A 63 -9.12 -9.00 -5.38
C ASP A 63 -7.81 -8.46 -5.99
N ALA A 64 -7.73 -7.15 -6.26
CA ALA A 64 -6.54 -6.46 -6.69
C ALA A 64 -6.35 -5.17 -5.88
N CYS A 65 -5.27 -5.11 -5.10
CA CYS A 65 -4.86 -3.96 -4.31
C CYS A 65 -3.40 -3.57 -4.55
N ALA A 66 -3.09 -2.32 -4.22
CA ALA A 66 -1.74 -1.83 -4.11
C ALA A 66 -1.52 -1.21 -2.73
N VAL A 67 -0.31 -1.37 -2.20
CA VAL A 67 0.08 -0.85 -0.88
C VAL A 67 1.41 -0.14 -1.00
N ALA A 68 1.43 1.12 -0.59
CA ALA A 68 2.63 1.93 -0.50
C ALA A 68 3.11 1.99 0.96
N VAL A 69 4.37 1.63 1.18
CA VAL A 69 5.03 1.69 2.49
C VAL A 69 6.00 2.86 2.52
N TYR A 70 5.79 3.76 3.47
CA TYR A 70 6.57 4.96 3.69
C TYR A 70 7.38 4.84 4.99
N LEU A 71 8.56 5.45 5.02
CA LEU A 71 9.40 5.53 6.22
C LEU A 71 9.52 6.97 6.68
N CYS A 72 9.24 7.21 7.98
CA CYS A 72 9.38 8.52 8.58
C CYS A 72 10.85 8.96 8.66
N ARG A 73 11.15 10.18 8.22
CA ARG A 73 12.53 10.73 8.29
C ARG A 73 13.04 10.92 9.72
N ASN A 74 12.14 11.11 10.67
CA ASN A 74 12.49 11.45 12.06
C ASN A 74 12.63 10.22 12.95
N CYS A 75 11.71 9.25 12.81
CA CYS A 75 11.63 8.10 13.72
C CYS A 75 11.67 6.73 13.02
N LEU A 76 11.84 6.71 11.69
CA LEU A 76 11.86 5.51 10.85
C LEU A 76 10.61 4.62 10.98
N PHE A 77 9.54 5.12 11.61
CA PHE A 77 8.30 4.38 11.75
C PHE A 77 7.64 4.18 10.37
N PRO A 78 7.22 2.94 10.04
CA PRO A 78 6.56 2.66 8.79
C PRO A 78 5.12 3.19 8.81
N THR A 79 4.71 3.82 7.71
CA THR A 79 3.32 4.19 7.45
C THR A 79 2.89 3.53 6.17
N ALA A 80 1.84 2.72 6.20
CA ALA A 80 1.27 2.11 5.01
C ALA A 80 0.06 2.92 4.55
N LEU A 81 0.00 3.20 3.24
CA LEU A 81 -1.20 3.65 2.58
C LEU A 81 -1.74 2.52 1.71
N TYR A 82 -3.04 2.37 1.78
CA TYR A 82 -3.79 1.37 1.07
C TYR A 82 -4.65 2.07 0.03
N ASN A 83 -4.61 1.61 -1.21
CA ASN A 83 -5.42 2.19 -2.28
C ASN A 83 -6.25 1.11 -2.97
N GLN A 84 -7.54 1.40 -3.09
CA GLN A 84 -8.52 0.48 -3.64
C GLN A 84 -9.40 1.01 -4.77
N GLY A 85 -9.21 2.27 -5.18
CA GLY A 85 -10.15 2.91 -6.12
C GLY A 85 -11.44 3.29 -5.42
#